data_AF-A0A536TMJ5-F1
#
_entry.id   AF-A0A536TMJ5-F1
#
_cell.length_a   1.000
_cell.length_b   1.000
_cell.length_c   1.000
_cell.angle_alpha   90.00
_cell.angle_beta   90.00
_cell.angle_gamma   90.00
#
_symmetry.space_group_name_H-M   'P 1'
#
loop_
_entity.id
_entity.type
_entity.pdbx_description
1 polymer ?
#
loop_
_entity_poly.entity_id
_entity_poly.type
_entity_poly.pdbx_seq_one_letter_code
_entity_poly.pdbx_strand_id
1 'polypeptide(L)' 'MMLKRGDPIGAVGTTGNARNDSPHLHFAIFKLGPEKRWWKGSPINAFPLLN' A
#
# COMPACT_ATOMS: atom_id res chain seq x y z
N MET A 1 -4.52 -0.80 19.11
CA MET A 1 -3.42 0.19 19.07
C MET A 1 -3.64 1.08 17.87
N MET A 2 -3.58 2.40 18.01
CA MET A 2 -3.75 3.32 16.89
C MET A 2 -2.37 3.66 16.31
N LEU A 3 -2.18 3.42 15.01
CA LEU A 3 -0.96 3.75 14.29
C LEU A 3 -0.87 5.26 14.04
N LYS A 4 0.35 5.80 14.06
CA LYS A 4 0.69 7.18 13.71
C LYS A 4 1.62 7.18 12.49
N ARG A 5 1.66 8.32 11.80
CA ARG A 5 2.63 8.53 10.71
C ARG A 5 4.05 8.36 11.27
N GLY A 6 4.84 7.51 10.62
CA GLY A 6 6.21 7.20 11.02
C GLY A 6 6.34 5.90 11.82
N ASP A 7 5.23 5.30 12.27
CA ASP A 7 5.28 4.02 12.97
C ASP A 7 5.72 2.89 12.01
N PRO A 8 6.67 2.02 12.41
CA PRO A 8 7.02 0.83 11.65
C PRO A 8 5.84 -0.15 11.59
N ILE A 9 5.52 -0.64 10.39
CA ILE A 9 4.42 -1.61 10.18
C ILE A 9 4.87 -2.91 9.49
N GLY A 10 6.16 -3.04 9.20
CA GLY A 10 6.72 -4.21 8.50
C GLY A 10 8.09 -3.93 7.89
N ALA A 11 8.55 -4.87 7.06
CA ALA A 11 9.80 -4.80 6.32
C ALA A 11 9.57 -5.08 4.81
N VAL A 12 10.49 -4.59 3.98
CA VAL A 12 10.47 -4.80 2.52
C VAL A 12 10.92 -6.23 2.18
N GLY A 13 10.30 -6.84 1.16
CA GLY A 13 10.65 -8.18 0.70
C GLY A 13 10.16 -8.48 -0.71
N THR A 14 9.99 -9.77 -1.03
CA THR A 14 9.61 -10.27 -2.37
C THR A 14 8.49 -11.32 -2.33
N THR A 15 7.70 -11.35 -1.26
CA THR A 15 6.59 -12.33 -1.12
C THR A 15 5.46 -12.08 -2.11
N GLY A 16 4.77 -13.13 -2.56
CA GLY A 16 3.60 -13.04 -3.44
C GLY A 16 3.99 -13.05 -4.93
N ASN A 17 3.29 -12.28 -5.75
CA ASN A 17 3.61 -12.14 -7.18
C ASN A 17 4.66 -11.04 -7.40
N ALA A 18 5.88 -11.31 -6.97
CA ALA A 18 7.03 -10.41 -7.08
C ALA A 18 8.28 -11.20 -7.52
N ARG A 19 9.22 -10.52 -8.18
CA ARG A 19 10.48 -11.13 -8.61
C ARG A 19 11.42 -11.35 -7.42
N ASN A 20 11.99 -12.55 -7.29
CA ASN A 20 12.74 -12.99 -6.10
C ASN A 20 13.99 -12.16 -5.77
N ASP A 21 14.63 -11.55 -6.75
CA ASP A 21 15.87 -10.77 -6.63
C ASP A 21 15.64 -9.26 -6.76
N SER A 22 14.40 -8.80 -6.53
CA SER A 22 14.00 -7.40 -6.65
C SER A 22 13.12 -6.95 -5.46
N PRO A 23 13.66 -6.89 -4.23
CA PRO A 23 12.88 -6.49 -3.07
C PRO A 23 12.35 -5.07 -3.23
N HIS A 24 11.03 -4.91 -3.06
CA HIS A 24 10.37 -3.61 -3.18
C HIS A 24 9.08 -3.58 -2.36
N LEU A 25 8.59 -2.37 -2.11
CA LEU A 25 7.28 -2.14 -1.50
C LEU A 25 6.29 -1.70 -2.58
N HIS A 26 5.26 -2.51 -2.83
CA HIS A 26 4.11 -2.06 -3.60
C HIS A 26 3.19 -1.23 -2.69
N PHE A 27 3.12 0.09 -2.92
CA PHE A 27 2.28 1.00 -2.16
C PHE A 27 1.09 1.47 -3.01
N ALA A 28 -0.13 1.19 -2.55
CA ALA A 28 -1.37 1.50 -3.26
C ALA A 28 -2.31 2.34 -2.40
N ILE A 29 -2.95 3.34 -3.02
CA ILE A 29 -3.96 4.20 -2.40
C ILE A 29 -5.28 3.97 -3.11
N PHE A 30 -6.34 3.75 -2.33
CA PHE A 30 -7.70 3.54 -2.84
C PHE A 30 -8.66 4.57 -2.26
N LYS A 31 -9.52 5.15 -3.12
CA LYS A 31 -10.72 5.85 -2.68
C LYS A 31 -11.81 4.81 -2.39
N LEU A 32 -12.26 4.75 -1.16
CA LEU A 32 -13.32 3.82 -0.76
C LEU A 32 -14.69 4.28 -1.25
N GLY A 33 -15.51 3.33 -1.69
CA GLY A 33 -16.94 3.53 -1.91
C GLY A 33 -17.74 3.55 -0.60
N PRO A 34 -19.06 3.79 -0.65
CA PRO A 34 -19.91 3.91 0.54
C PRO A 34 -19.86 2.68 1.46
N GLU A 35 -19.74 1.49 0.89
CA GLU A 35 -19.63 0.22 1.63
C GLU A 35 -18.26 0.01 2.30
N LYS A 36 -17.28 0.89 2.05
CA LYS A 36 -15.92 0.85 2.63
C LYS A 36 -15.18 -0.49 2.43
N ARG A 37 -15.51 -1.24 1.38
CA ARG A 37 -14.80 -2.46 0.98
C ARG A 37 -13.49 -2.08 0.27
N TRP A 38 -12.36 -2.24 0.95
CA TRP A 38 -11.05 -1.81 0.44
C TRP A 38 -10.66 -2.48 -0.89
N TRP A 39 -11.00 -3.75 -1.08
CA TRP A 39 -10.71 -4.50 -2.31
C TRP A 39 -11.59 -4.09 -3.51
N LYS A 40 -12.60 -3.24 -3.29
CA LYS A 40 -13.45 -2.65 -4.33
C LYS A 40 -13.20 -1.14 -4.52
N GLY A 41 -12.18 -0.58 -3.86
CA GLY A 41 -11.87 0.83 -3.97
C GLY A 41 -11.36 1.22 -5.36
N SER A 42 -11.51 2.49 -5.73
CA SER A 42 -10.93 3.02 -6.97
C SER A 42 -9.46 3.40 -6.72
N PRO A 43 -8.50 2.87 -7.51
CA PRO A 43 -7.09 3.20 -7.32
C PRO A 43 -6.81 4.67 -7.66
N ILE A 44 -5.92 5.28 -6.89
CA ILE A 44 -5.36 6.62 -7.14
C ILE A 44 -3.87 6.46 -7.45
N ASN A 45 -3.36 7.22 -8.44
CA ASN A 45 -1.91 7.26 -8.68
C ASN A 45 -1.20 7.85 -7.45
N ALA A 46 -0.42 7.02 -6.76
CA ALA A 46 0.29 7.42 -5.56
C ALA A 46 1.52 8.28 -5.86
N PHE A 47 2.11 8.16 -7.07
CA PHE A 47 3.39 8.80 -7.40
C PHE A 47 3.44 10.32 -7.14
N PRO A 48 2.41 11.11 -7.51
CA PRO A 48 2.40 12.56 -7.23
C PRO A 48 2.26 12.93 -5.74
N LEU A 49 2.00 11.96 -4.86
CA LEU A 49 1.78 12.17 -3.42
C LEU A 49 2.98 11.73 -2.57
N LEU A 50 4.00 11.16 -3.20
CA LEU A 50 5.24 10.75 -2.56
C LEU A 50 6.22 11.93 -2.63
N ASN A 51 6.32 12.66 -1.51
CA ASN A 51 7.30 13.74 -1.32
C ASN A 51 8.54 13.22 -0.60
#